data_AF-A0A803R8X1-F1
#
_entry.id   AF-A0A803R8X1-F1
#
_cell.length_a   1.000
_cell.length_b   1.000
_cell.length_c   1.000
_cell.angle_alpha   90.00
_cell.angle_beta   90.00
_cell.angle_gamma   90.00
#
_symmetry.space_group_name_H-M   'P 1'
#
loop_
_entity.id
_entity.type
_entity.pdbx_description
1 polymer ?
#
loop_
_entity_poly.entity_id
_entity_poly.type
_entity_poly.pdbx_seq_one_letter_code
_entity_poly.pdbx_strand_id
1 'polypeptide(L)'
;MASTRQHRQELDAKARQGETVIPGGTGGKSLEAQEHLAEGRSRGGQTRSEQLGHEGYQEMGRKGGLSTTDKSGGDRAEEEGIQIDESKFTTKTDK
;
A
#
# COMPACT_ATOMS: atom_id res chain seq x y z
N MET A 1 -23.69 -27.56 -5.41
CA MET A 1 -23.18 -27.44 -4.02
C MET A 1 -21.82 -28.13 -3.81
N ALA A 2 -21.55 -29.31 -4.39
CA ALA A 2 -20.22 -29.97 -4.28
C ALA A 2 -19.08 -29.23 -5.01
N SER A 3 -19.35 -28.71 -6.20
CA SER A 3 -18.36 -28.03 -7.06
C SER A 3 -17.71 -26.81 -6.41
N THR A 4 -18.47 -25.98 -5.67
CA THR A 4 -17.93 -24.77 -5.00
C THR A 4 -16.98 -25.11 -3.85
N ARG A 5 -17.24 -26.22 -3.14
CA ARG A 5 -16.36 -26.68 -2.05
C ARG A 5 -15.06 -27.25 -2.59
N GLN A 6 -15.12 -28.03 -3.68
CA GLN A 6 -13.94 -28.56 -4.37
C GLN A 6 -13.07 -27.43 -4.92
N HIS A 7 -13.68 -26.44 -5.56
CA HIS A 7 -12.95 -25.28 -6.06
C HIS A 7 -12.24 -24.50 -4.95
N ARG A 8 -12.90 -24.27 -3.80
CA ARG A 8 -12.25 -23.63 -2.65
C ARG A 8 -11.08 -24.45 -2.10
N GLN A 9 -11.18 -25.77 -2.07
CA GLN A 9 -10.08 -26.65 -1.65
C GLN A 9 -8.89 -26.59 -2.61
N GLU A 10 -9.13 -26.53 -3.92
CA GLU A 10 -8.07 -26.36 -4.92
C GLU A 10 -7.34 -25.02 -4.73
N LEU A 11 -8.08 -23.93 -4.54
CA LEU A 11 -7.50 -22.62 -4.26
C LEU A 11 -6.71 -22.60 -2.94
N ASP A 12 -7.20 -23.28 -1.90
CA ASP A 12 -6.49 -23.41 -0.64
C ASP A 12 -5.19 -24.20 -0.78
N ALA A 13 -5.20 -25.29 -1.55
CA ALA A 13 -4.00 -26.09 -1.84
C ALA A 13 -2.94 -25.27 -2.57
N LYS A 14 -3.35 -24.45 -3.55
CA LYS A 14 -2.47 -23.51 -4.26
C LYS A 14 -1.89 -22.45 -3.34
N ALA A 15 -2.72 -21.84 -2.48
CA ALA A 15 -2.27 -20.87 -1.50
C ALA A 15 -1.22 -21.46 -0.53
N ARG A 16 -1.38 -22.71 -0.11
CA ARG A 16 -0.40 -23.43 0.72
C ARG A 16 0.93 -23.67 0.02
N GLN A 17 0.92 -23.81 -1.30
CA GLN A 17 2.14 -23.90 -2.13
C GLN A 17 2.82 -22.54 -2.35
N GLY A 18 2.23 -21.46 -1.83
CA GLY A 18 2.76 -20.09 -1.94
C GLY A 18 2.22 -19.30 -3.13
N GLU A 19 1.28 -19.86 -3.90
CA GLU A 19 0.62 -19.16 -4.99
C GLU A 19 -0.32 -18.07 -4.45
N THR A 20 -0.36 -16.90 -5.10
CA THR A 20 -1.37 -15.89 -4.80
C THR A 20 -2.61 -16.16 -5.64
N VAL A 21 -3.70 -16.57 -4.99
CA VAL A 21 -5.00 -16.85 -5.60
C VAL A 21 -6.00 -15.70 -5.41
N ILE A 22 -5.74 -14.78 -4.46
CA ILE A 22 -6.51 -13.53 -4.29
C ILE A 22 -5.59 -12.33 -4.55
N PRO A 23 -5.88 -11.49 -5.57
CA PRO A 23 -5.15 -10.25 -5.80
C PRO A 23 -5.14 -9.35 -4.57
N GLY A 24 -3.97 -8.80 -4.23
CA GLY A 24 -3.80 -8.02 -3.00
C GLY A 24 -3.70 -8.88 -1.73
N GLY A 25 -3.89 -10.19 -1.80
CA GLY A 25 -3.78 -11.14 -0.68
C GLY A 25 -2.41 -11.82 -0.52
N THR A 26 -1.40 -11.40 -1.29
CA THR A 26 -0.07 -12.05 -1.33
C THR A 26 0.53 -12.24 0.07
N GLY A 27 1.00 -13.46 0.34
CA GLY A 27 1.63 -13.87 1.60
C GLY A 27 0.75 -14.77 2.50
N GLY A 28 -0.55 -14.86 2.24
CA GLY A 28 -1.45 -15.78 2.95
C GLY A 28 -1.28 -17.23 2.47
N LYS A 29 -1.20 -18.19 3.40
CA LYS A 29 -1.04 -19.63 3.11
C LYS A 29 -2.35 -20.43 3.02
N SER A 30 -3.48 -19.73 2.92
CA SER A 30 -4.80 -20.29 2.71
C SER A 30 -5.63 -19.31 1.88
N LEU A 31 -6.69 -19.79 1.24
CA LEU A 31 -7.62 -18.92 0.49
C LEU A 31 -8.15 -17.81 1.41
N GLU A 32 -8.61 -18.19 2.60
CA GLU A 32 -9.16 -17.28 3.60
C GLU A 32 -8.11 -16.26 4.08
N ALA A 33 -6.86 -16.66 4.32
CA ALA A 33 -5.82 -15.73 4.75
C ALA A 33 -5.52 -14.69 3.67
N GLN A 34 -5.55 -15.07 2.39
CA GLN A 34 -5.37 -14.13 1.30
C GLN A 34 -6.57 -13.18 1.15
N GLU A 35 -7.81 -13.65 1.36
CA GLU A 35 -9.01 -12.81 1.42
C GLU A 35 -8.89 -11.73 2.52
N HIS A 36 -8.56 -12.13 3.75
CA HIS A 36 -8.37 -11.19 4.87
C HIS A 36 -7.24 -10.19 4.64
N LEU A 37 -6.13 -10.63 4.04
CA LEU A 37 -5.01 -9.75 3.71
C LEU A 37 -5.40 -8.73 2.64
N ALA A 38 -6.11 -9.16 1.59
CA ALA A 38 -6.58 -8.27 0.54
C ALA A 38 -7.56 -7.23 1.10
N GLU A 39 -8.53 -7.67 1.92
CA GLU A 39 -9.48 -6.77 2.60
C GLU A 39 -8.75 -5.79 3.53
N GLY A 40 -7.83 -6.28 4.36
CA GLY A 40 -7.05 -5.46 5.29
C GLY A 40 -6.21 -4.39 4.56
N ARG A 41 -5.54 -4.76 3.46
CA ARG A 41 -4.76 -3.82 2.65
C ARG A 41 -5.64 -2.79 1.94
N SER A 42 -6.78 -3.21 1.40
CA SER A 42 -7.76 -2.29 0.78
C SER A 42 -8.24 -1.27 1.80
N ARG A 43 -8.71 -1.72 2.97
CA ARG A 43 -9.18 -0.83 4.04
C ARG A 43 -8.07 0.11 4.52
N GLY A 44 -6.86 -0.41 4.76
CA GLY A 44 -5.73 0.44 5.17
C GLY A 44 -5.38 1.51 4.13
N GLY A 45 -5.43 1.18 2.84
CA GLY A 45 -5.24 2.14 1.76
C GLY A 45 -6.33 3.21 1.71
N GLN A 46 -7.59 2.82 1.89
CA GLN A 46 -8.72 3.75 1.97
C GLN A 46 -8.58 4.70 3.17
N THR A 47 -8.30 4.16 4.36
CA THR A 47 -8.06 4.97 5.57
C THR A 47 -6.92 5.97 5.36
N ARG A 48 -5.80 5.53 4.76
CA ARG A 48 -4.69 6.44 4.46
C ARG A 48 -5.10 7.50 3.44
N SER A 49 -5.89 7.12 2.43
CA SER A 49 -6.40 8.07 1.44
C SER A 49 -7.30 9.14 2.06
N GLU A 50 -8.16 8.75 3.00
CA GLU A 50 -9.03 9.68 3.73
C GLU A 50 -8.22 10.61 4.65
N GLN A 51 -7.20 10.09 5.34
CA GLN A 51 -6.32 10.88 6.21
C GLN A 51 -5.49 11.91 5.45
N LEU A 52 -4.97 11.54 4.27
CA LEU A 52 -4.10 12.41 3.48
C LEU A 52 -4.87 13.39 2.59
N GLY A 53 -6.02 12.95 2.08
CA GLY A 53 -6.75 13.67 1.05
C GLY A 53 -5.91 13.92 -0.21
N HIS A 54 -6.39 14.85 -1.05
CA HIS A 54 -5.69 15.23 -2.28
C HIS A 54 -4.36 15.94 -2.00
N GLU A 55 -4.35 16.88 -1.05
CA GLU A 55 -3.17 17.69 -0.71
C GLU A 55 -2.00 16.84 -0.22
N GLY A 56 -2.24 15.84 0.63
CA GLY A 56 -1.18 14.95 1.13
C GLY A 56 -0.47 14.19 0.00
N TYR A 57 -1.22 13.67 -0.97
CA TYR A 57 -0.63 13.01 -2.13
C TYR A 57 0.02 14.01 -3.10
N GLN A 58 -0.52 15.22 -3.23
CA GLN A 58 0.07 16.27 -4.06
C GLN A 58 1.46 16.66 -3.53
N GLU A 59 1.61 16.95 -2.24
CA GLU A 59 2.90 17.30 -1.64
C GLU A 59 3.89 16.12 -1.68
N MET A 60 3.41 14.89 -1.45
CA MET A 60 4.24 13.68 -1.59
C MET A 60 4.72 13.49 -3.03
N GLY A 61 3.85 13.71 -4.02
CA GLY A 61 4.19 13.64 -5.44
C GLY A 61 5.15 14.75 -5.86
N ARG A 62 4.98 15.97 -5.34
CA ARG A 62 5.88 17.10 -5.56
C ARG A 62 7.28 16.79 -5.03
N LYS A 63 7.39 16.29 -3.79
CA LYS A 63 8.66 15.82 -3.22
C LYS A 63 9.27 14.70 -4.09
N GLY A 64 8.48 13.69 -4.45
CA GLY A 64 8.93 12.58 -5.28
C GLY A 64 9.48 13.03 -6.64
N GLY A 65 8.79 13.95 -7.32
CA GLY A 65 9.17 14.48 -8.64
C GLY A 65 10.47 15.30 -8.67
N LEU A 66 10.96 15.78 -7.53
CA LEU A 66 12.25 16.45 -7.41
C LEU A 66 13.43 15.47 -7.32
N SER A 67 13.16 14.19 -7.05
CA SER A 67 14.20 13.17 -6.87
C SER A 67 14.97 12.94 -8.17
N THR A 68 16.28 12.67 -8.04
CA THR A 68 17.14 12.28 -9.15
C THR A 68 17.96 11.06 -8.80
N THR A 69 18.75 10.57 -9.76
CA THR A 69 19.63 9.42 -9.56
C THR A 69 20.53 9.56 -8.34
N ASP A 70 21.04 10.77 -8.08
CA ASP A 70 22.06 11.02 -7.05
C ASP A 70 21.51 11.69 -5.78
N LYS A 71 20.28 12.22 -5.80
CA LYS A 71 19.71 13.00 -4.67
C LYS A 71 18.25 12.68 -4.44
N SER A 72 17.85 12.67 -3.17
CA SER A 72 16.44 12.57 -2.82
C SER A 72 15.70 13.86 -3.16
N GLY A 73 14.39 13.76 -3.32
CA GLY A 73 13.55 14.95 -3.54
C GLY A 73 13.53 15.93 -2.38
N GLY A 74 13.83 15.46 -1.15
CA GLY A 74 14.00 16.34 0.02
C GLY A 74 15.25 17.20 -0.11
N ASP A 75 16.40 16.56 -0.38
CA ASP A 75 17.69 17.27 -0.53
C ASP A 75 17.63 18.30 -1.65
N ARG A 76 16.99 17.94 -2.78
CA ARG A 76 16.76 18.84 -3.91
C ARG A 76 15.83 20.01 -3.56
N ALA A 77 14.76 19.73 -2.82
CA ALA A 77 13.85 20.78 -2.39
C ALA A 77 14.56 21.81 -1.51
N GLU A 78 15.44 21.37 -0.61
CA GLU A 78 16.24 22.27 0.23
C GLU A 78 17.24 23.10 -0.58
N GLU A 79 17.98 22.48 -1.51
CA GLU A 79 18.95 23.18 -2.37
C GLU A 79 18.30 24.26 -3.26
N GLU A 80 17.13 23.96 -3.80
CA GLU A 80 16.39 24.88 -4.69
C GLU A 80 15.48 25.86 -3.92
N GLY A 81 15.44 25.77 -2.59
CA GLY A 81 14.57 26.60 -1.75
C GLY A 81 13.07 26.32 -1.96
N ILE A 82 12.72 25.14 -2.44
CA ILE A 82 11.35 24.70 -2.68
C ILE A 82 10.76 24.22 -1.35
N GLN A 83 9.78 24.96 -0.83
CA GLN A 83 9.07 24.55 0.39
C GLN A 83 8.15 23.35 0.11
N ILE A 84 8.34 22.24 0.82
CA ILE A 84 7.47 21.06 0.82
C ILE A 84 6.80 20.96 2.19
N ASP A 85 5.48 20.87 2.23
CA ASP A 85 4.74 20.70 3.49
C ASP A 85 4.64 19.23 3.87
N GLU A 86 5.65 18.73 4.58
CA GLU A 86 5.68 17.33 5.04
C GLU A 86 4.57 17.00 6.05
N SER A 87 4.00 18.01 6.72
CA SER A 87 2.90 17.78 7.67
C SER A 87 1.62 17.28 7.00
N LYS A 88 1.50 17.45 5.68
CA LYS A 88 0.37 16.96 4.88
C LYS A 88 0.40 15.47 4.63
N PHE A 89 1.55 14.80 4.78
CA PHE A 89 1.65 13.37 4.49
C PHE A 89 2.42 12.52 5.50
N THR A 90 3.00 13.14 6.52
CA THR A 90 3.59 12.47 7.66
C THR A 90 2.59 12.36 8.82
N THR A 91 2.60 11.24 9.52
CA THR A 91 1.85 11.11 10.77
C THR A 91 2.64 11.81 11.86
N LYS A 92 2.00 12.74 12.59
CA LYS A 92 2.60 13.36 13.78
C LYS A 92 3.03 12.23 14.72
N THR A 93 4.32 12.16 15.00
CA THR A 93 4.81 11.24 16.02
C THR A 93 4.67 11.99 17.33
N ASP A 94 3.49 11.90 17.95
CA ASP A 94 3.34 12.32 19.35
C ASP A 94 4.13 11.30 20.19
N LYS A 95 5.39 11.62 20.48
CA LYS A 95 6.27 10.83 21.34
C LYS A 95 6.47 11.54 22.68
#